data_AF-A0A7J7L416-F1
#
_entry.id   AF-A0A7J7L416-F1
#
_cell.length_a   1.000
_cell.length_b   1.000
_cell.length_c   1.000
_cell.angle_alpha   90.00
_cell.angle_beta   90.00
_cell.angle_gamma   90.00
#
_symmetry.space_group_name_H-M   'P 1'
#
loop_
_entity.id
_entity.type
_entity.pdbx_description
1 polymer ?
#
loop_
_entity_poly.entity_id
_entity_poly.type
_entity_poly.pdbx_seq_one_letter_code
_entity_poly.pdbx_strand_id
1 'polypeptide(L)'
;MTFFPCRHTPLQIIHIIGNVMRIWSIYSTYWYLSQQGASVVLFIFSCLVPSSILFLVSQKPWKGRPLTSQQVVPSMINGGITALYFIFLANGLRSCGPLIAIMGEYAGAVLGVLSGVLYGRRGHKWKKVGGLIAMLASFYFLSQGWAMATYSPFYILQYVITL
;
A
#
# COMPACT_ATOMS: atom_id res chain seq x y z
N MET A 1 31.35 -21.44 -21.95
CA MET A 1 30.69 -20.91 -23.15
C MET A 1 29.62 -21.92 -23.58
N THR A 2 28.37 -21.73 -23.14
CA THR A 2 27.18 -22.43 -23.65
C THR A 2 25.98 -21.50 -23.43
N PHE A 3 25.28 -21.21 -24.52
CA PHE A 3 24.22 -20.20 -24.69
C PHE A 3 22.82 -20.81 -24.41
N PHE A 4 22.04 -20.20 -23.50
CA PHE A 4 20.59 -19.86 -23.49
C PHE A 4 19.47 -20.92 -23.76
N PRO A 5 18.29 -20.82 -23.07
CA PRO A 5 17.26 -19.83 -23.45
C PRO A 5 16.51 -19.13 -22.30
N CYS A 6 16.57 -17.79 -22.30
CA CYS A 6 15.47 -16.84 -22.17
C CYS A 6 14.17 -17.29 -21.44
N ARG A 7 14.19 -17.55 -20.13
CA ARG A 7 12.95 -17.73 -19.32
C ARG A 7 12.83 -16.82 -18.10
N HIS A 8 13.90 -16.13 -17.71
CA HIS A 8 13.90 -15.17 -16.59
C HIS A 8 13.77 -13.70 -17.00
N THR A 9 14.11 -13.36 -18.25
CA THR A 9 14.06 -11.99 -18.79
C THR A 9 12.66 -11.37 -18.82
N PRO A 10 11.55 -12.04 -19.22
CA PRO A 10 10.26 -11.36 -19.29
C PRO A 10 9.73 -10.99 -17.90
N LEU A 11 9.99 -11.82 -16.88
CA LEU A 11 9.53 -11.61 -15.52
C LEU A 11 10.30 -10.46 -14.84
N GLN A 12 11.60 -10.35 -15.11
CA GLN A 12 12.41 -9.22 -14.66
C GLN A 12 11.98 -7.90 -15.32
N ILE A 13 11.69 -7.92 -16.63
CA ILE A 13 11.20 -6.76 -17.36
C ILE A 13 9.86 -6.29 -16.78
N ILE A 14 8.92 -7.20 -16.54
CA ILE A 14 7.63 -6.87 -15.90
C ILE A 14 7.86 -6.29 -14.50
N HIS A 15 8.78 -6.86 -13.72
CA HIS A 15 9.09 -6.35 -12.38
C HIS A 15 9.67 -4.93 -12.41
N ILE A 16 10.60 -4.65 -13.31
CA ILE A 16 11.20 -3.32 -13.48
C ILE A 16 10.15 -2.32 -13.92
N ILE A 17 9.36 -2.65 -14.96
CA ILE A 17 8.27 -1.80 -15.45
C ILE A 17 7.27 -1.52 -14.33
N GLY A 18 6.91 -2.55 -13.55
CA GLY A 18 6.00 -2.40 -12.40
C GLY A 18 6.54 -1.44 -11.34
N ASN A 19 7.83 -1.53 -10.99
CA ASN A 19 8.45 -0.62 -10.03
C ASN A 19 8.50 0.83 -10.57
N VAL A 20 8.82 1.01 -11.85
CA VAL A 20 8.83 2.34 -12.48
C VAL A 20 7.42 2.93 -12.52
N MET A 21 6.42 2.17 -12.96
CA MET A 21 5.02 2.60 -12.95
C MET A 21 4.52 2.92 -11.54
N ARG A 22 4.96 2.18 -10.53
CA ARG A 22 4.62 2.45 -9.13
C ARG A 22 5.17 3.79 -8.67
N ILE A 23 6.46 4.05 -8.87
CA ILE A 23 7.08 5.32 -8.49
C ILE A 23 6.38 6.46 -9.25
N TRP A 24 6.18 6.30 -10.55
CA TRP A 24 5.47 7.29 -11.37
C TRP A 24 4.06 7.59 -10.84
N SER A 25 3.29 6.54 -10.50
CA SER A 25 1.95 6.70 -9.95
C SER A 25 1.96 7.51 -8.65
N ILE A 26 2.89 7.24 -7.74
CA ILE A 26 2.98 7.95 -6.45
C ILE A 26 3.30 9.43 -6.66
N TYR A 27 4.28 9.74 -7.52
CA TYR A 27 4.63 11.13 -7.82
C TYR A 27 3.50 11.86 -8.55
N SER A 28 2.82 11.21 -9.49
CA SER A 28 1.67 11.78 -10.19
C SER A 28 0.50 12.05 -9.23
N THR A 29 0.19 11.10 -8.34
CA THR A 29 -0.84 11.29 -7.30
C THR A 29 -0.47 12.42 -6.34
N TYR A 30 0.79 12.50 -5.91
CA TYR A 30 1.26 13.59 -5.05
C TYR A 30 1.08 14.94 -5.72
N TRP A 31 1.52 15.07 -6.97
CA TRP A 31 1.37 16.30 -7.74
C TRP A 31 -0.11 16.69 -7.92
N TYR A 32 -0.95 15.72 -8.30
CA TYR A 32 -2.39 15.94 -8.46
C TYR A 32 -3.07 16.39 -7.16
N LEU A 33 -2.82 15.70 -6.04
CA LEU A 33 -3.40 16.02 -4.74
C LEU A 33 -2.86 17.35 -4.16
N SER A 34 -1.58 17.64 -4.36
CA SER A 34 -0.93 18.84 -3.84
C SER A 34 -1.27 20.08 -4.65
N GLN A 35 -1.34 19.98 -5.98
CA GLN A 35 -1.52 21.14 -6.86
C GLN A 35 -2.98 21.52 -7.05
N GLN A 36 -3.90 20.53 -7.10
CA GLN A 36 -5.34 20.78 -7.31
C GLN A 36 -6.15 20.79 -6.01
N GLY A 37 -5.56 20.40 -4.89
CA GLY A 37 -6.24 20.34 -3.60
C GLY A 37 -7.41 19.34 -3.56
N ALA A 38 -7.49 18.43 -4.54
CA ALA A 38 -8.59 17.50 -4.73
C ALA A 38 -8.83 16.61 -3.50
N SER A 39 -10.08 16.21 -3.28
CA SER A 39 -10.40 15.29 -2.19
C SER A 39 -9.82 13.91 -2.46
N VAL A 40 -9.11 13.36 -1.47
CA VAL A 40 -8.45 12.05 -1.54
C VAL A 40 -9.45 10.93 -1.83
N VAL A 41 -10.65 11.02 -1.24
CA VAL A 41 -11.71 10.02 -1.41
C VAL A 41 -12.22 9.98 -2.85
N LEU A 42 -12.52 11.14 -3.45
CA LEU A 42 -12.96 11.18 -4.85
C LEU A 42 -11.87 10.69 -5.80
N PHE A 43 -10.61 11.05 -5.55
CA PHE A 43 -9.48 10.56 -6.34
C PHE A 43 -9.42 9.02 -6.31
N ILE A 44 -9.40 8.42 -5.12
CA ILE A 44 -9.36 6.96 -4.97
C ILE A 44 -10.58 6.29 -5.62
N PHE A 45 -11.77 6.83 -5.41
CA PHE A 45 -13.00 6.30 -6.01
C PHE A 45 -12.94 6.33 -7.55
N SER A 46 -12.47 7.46 -8.10
CA SER A 46 -12.28 7.63 -9.55
C SER A 46 -11.23 6.69 -10.14
N CYS A 47 -10.27 6.21 -9.35
CA CYS A 47 -9.32 5.20 -9.79
C CYS A 47 -9.89 3.78 -9.66
N LEU A 48 -10.51 3.45 -8.52
CA LEU A 48 -10.97 2.08 -8.22
C LEU A 48 -12.13 1.63 -9.10
N VAL A 49 -13.09 2.51 -9.39
CA VAL A 49 -14.26 2.18 -10.22
C VAL A 49 -13.84 1.76 -11.64
N PRO A 50 -13.10 2.56 -12.43
CA PRO A 50 -12.69 2.14 -13.76
C PRO A 50 -11.73 0.94 -13.71
N SER A 51 -10.85 0.83 -12.72
CA SER A 51 -10.03 -0.37 -12.55
C SER A 51 -10.88 -1.62 -12.36
N SER A 52 -11.94 -1.57 -11.54
CA SER A 52 -12.84 -2.71 -11.34
C SER A 52 -13.56 -3.10 -12.62
N ILE A 53 -14.00 -2.12 -13.42
CA ILE A 53 -14.65 -2.34 -14.72
C ILE A 53 -13.66 -3.02 -15.68
N LEU A 54 -12.43 -2.51 -15.79
CA LEU A 54 -11.39 -3.09 -16.63
C LEU A 54 -11.09 -4.53 -16.22
N PHE A 55 -10.96 -4.81 -14.93
CA PHE A 55 -10.78 -6.18 -14.43
C PHE A 55 -11.94 -7.10 -14.82
N LEU A 56 -13.19 -6.65 -14.69
CA LEU A 56 -14.37 -7.42 -15.06
C LEU A 56 -14.46 -7.67 -16.57
N VAL A 57 -14.04 -6.71 -17.39
CA VAL A 57 -13.99 -6.86 -18.85
C VAL A 57 -12.89 -7.84 -19.27
N SER A 58 -11.67 -7.69 -18.73
CA SER A 58 -10.54 -8.59 -19.01
C SER A 58 -10.78 -10.03 -18.56
N GLN A 59 -11.71 -10.24 -17.64
CA GLN A 59 -12.11 -11.57 -17.19
C GLN A 59 -13.01 -12.32 -18.18
N LYS A 60 -13.48 -11.72 -19.28
CA LYS A 60 -14.34 -12.40 -20.26
C LYS A 60 -13.55 -12.99 -21.44
N PRO A 61 -13.79 -14.25 -21.84
CA PRO A 61 -14.70 -15.23 -21.24
C PRO A 61 -14.12 -15.83 -19.94
N TRP A 62 -14.93 -15.86 -18.87
CA TRP A 62 -14.50 -16.33 -17.56
C TRP A 62 -14.25 -17.84 -17.58
N LYS A 63 -12.98 -18.24 -17.42
CA LYS A 63 -12.56 -19.65 -17.36
C LYS A 63 -12.26 -20.15 -15.94
N GLY A 64 -12.47 -19.32 -14.92
CA GLY A 64 -12.14 -19.63 -13.52
C GLY A 64 -13.25 -20.38 -12.76
N ARG A 65 -12.95 -20.91 -11.57
CA ARG A 65 -13.97 -21.42 -10.65
C ARG A 65 -14.68 -20.26 -9.94
N PRO A 66 -16.00 -20.37 -9.68
CA PRO A 66 -16.70 -19.39 -8.86
C PRO A 66 -16.17 -19.41 -7.42
N LEU A 67 -16.19 -18.24 -6.75
CA LEU A 67 -15.85 -18.15 -5.33
C LEU A 67 -16.86 -18.93 -4.49
N THR A 68 -16.37 -19.78 -3.58
CA THR A 68 -17.24 -20.46 -2.61
C THR A 68 -17.75 -19.46 -1.57
N SER A 69 -18.97 -19.63 -1.06
CA SER A 69 -19.58 -18.71 -0.06
C SER A 69 -18.70 -18.47 1.17
N GLN A 70 -17.85 -19.44 1.53
CA GLN A 70 -16.87 -19.31 2.62
C GLN A 70 -15.71 -18.34 2.32
N GLN A 71 -15.39 -18.10 1.04
CA GLN A 71 -14.31 -17.22 0.60
C GLN A 71 -14.79 -15.80 0.29
N VAL A 72 -16.10 -15.60 0.14
CA VAL A 72 -16.69 -14.28 -0.13
C VAL A 72 -16.43 -13.32 1.04
N VAL A 73 -16.72 -13.75 2.26
CA VAL A 73 -16.54 -12.94 3.48
C VAL A 73 -15.08 -12.47 3.66
N PRO A 74 -14.05 -13.33 3.66
CA PRO A 74 -12.67 -12.88 3.80
C PRO A 74 -12.19 -12.03 2.62
N SER A 75 -12.71 -12.25 1.40
CA SER A 75 -12.41 -11.41 0.24
C SER A 75 -12.96 -10.00 0.41
N MET A 76 -14.20 -9.86 0.88
CA MET A 76 -14.80 -8.56 1.20
C MET A 76 -14.02 -7.82 2.29
N ILE A 77 -13.62 -8.53 3.35
CA ILE A 77 -12.80 -7.96 4.43
C ILE A 77 -11.45 -7.46 3.87
N ASN A 78 -10.78 -8.26 3.04
CA ASN A 78 -9.51 -7.87 2.42
C ASN A 78 -9.67 -6.65 1.50
N GLY A 79 -10.77 -6.58 0.74
CA GLY A 79 -11.11 -5.41 -0.07
C GLY A 79 -11.30 -4.15 0.78
N GLY A 80 -12.02 -4.27 1.91
CA GLY A 80 -12.21 -3.17 2.85
C GLY A 80 -10.90 -2.68 3.48
N ILE A 81 -10.04 -3.60 3.92
CA ILE A 81 -8.69 -3.27 4.44
C ILE A 81 -7.86 -2.55 3.37
N THR A 82 -7.91 -3.03 2.12
CA THR A 82 -7.17 -2.42 1.00
C THR A 82 -7.66 -1.00 0.70
N ALA A 83 -8.97 -0.76 0.76
CA ALA A 83 -9.53 0.58 0.58
C ALA A 83 -9.07 1.55 1.69
N LEU A 84 -9.10 1.10 2.96
CA LEU A 84 -8.60 1.88 4.10
C LEU A 84 -7.10 2.18 3.96
N TYR A 85 -6.31 1.19 3.54
CA TYR A 85 -4.89 1.37 3.24
C TYR A 85 -4.66 2.48 2.21
N PHE A 86 -5.39 2.49 1.09
CA PHE A 86 -5.24 3.53 0.07
C PHE A 86 -5.61 4.92 0.59
N ILE A 87 -6.64 5.04 1.42
CA ILE A 87 -7.04 6.32 2.03
C ILE A 87 -5.93 6.85 2.94
N PHE A 88 -5.39 6.02 3.83
CA PHE A 88 -4.30 6.45 4.71
C PHE A 88 -3.02 6.74 3.93
N LEU A 89 -2.69 5.94 2.92
CA LEU A 89 -1.54 6.17 2.06
C LEU A 89 -1.66 7.49 1.30
N ALA A 90 -2.81 7.79 0.69
CA ALA A 90 -3.00 9.02 -0.08
C ALA A 90 -3.02 10.27 0.82
N ASN A 91 -3.60 10.18 2.02
CA ASN A 91 -3.49 11.23 3.02
C ASN A 91 -2.03 11.41 3.50
N GLY A 92 -1.32 10.31 3.77
CA GLY A 92 0.09 10.34 4.16
C GLY A 92 1.00 10.86 3.06
N LEU A 93 0.66 10.60 1.80
CA LEU A 93 1.36 11.14 0.64
C LEU A 93 1.19 12.65 0.55
N ARG A 94 -0.03 13.16 0.78
CA ARG A 94 -0.32 14.60 0.83
C ARG A 94 0.41 15.29 1.99
N SER A 95 0.48 14.63 3.16
CA SER A 95 1.09 15.20 4.36
C SER A 95 2.63 15.12 4.34
N CYS A 96 3.22 13.98 4.00
CA CYS A 96 4.65 13.69 4.16
C CYS A 96 5.47 13.71 2.85
N GLY A 97 4.81 13.79 1.69
CA GLY A 97 5.46 13.72 0.38
C GLY A 97 5.78 12.29 -0.11
N PRO A 98 6.23 12.17 -1.38
CA PRO A 98 6.36 10.89 -2.08
C PRO A 98 7.44 9.97 -1.53
N LEU A 99 8.59 10.50 -1.10
CA LEU A 99 9.70 9.72 -0.57
C LEU A 99 9.33 8.98 0.72
N ILE A 100 8.69 9.66 1.67
CA ILE A 100 8.30 9.08 2.96
C ILE A 100 7.15 8.08 2.76
N ALA A 101 6.22 8.36 1.84
CA ALA A 101 5.17 7.41 1.49
C ALA A 101 5.75 6.09 0.93
N ILE A 102 6.72 6.16 0.01
CA ILE A 102 7.40 4.99 -0.56
C ILE A 102 8.10 4.18 0.54
N MET A 103 8.83 4.85 1.45
CA MET A 103 9.46 4.21 2.60
C MET A 103 8.44 3.49 3.49
N GLY A 104 7.29 4.12 3.75
CA GLY A 104 6.17 3.53 4.49
C GLY A 104 5.61 2.27 3.83
N GLU A 105 5.48 2.25 2.50
CA GLU A 105 5.04 1.07 1.76
C GLU A 105 6.02 -0.10 1.90
N TYR A 106 7.33 0.16 1.75
CA TYR A 106 8.36 -0.88 1.92
C TYR A 106 8.43 -1.39 3.36
N ALA A 107 8.36 -0.48 4.34
CA ALA A 107 8.27 -0.86 5.75
C ALA A 107 7.05 -1.73 6.02
N GLY A 108 5.90 -1.39 5.43
CA GLY A 108 4.69 -2.20 5.48
C GLY A 108 4.91 -3.60 4.92
N ALA A 109 5.53 -3.74 3.75
CA ALA A 109 5.84 -5.04 3.16
C ALA A 109 6.74 -5.90 4.08
N VAL A 110 7.77 -5.29 4.67
CA VAL A 110 8.69 -5.94 5.61
C VAL A 110 7.94 -6.37 6.89
N LEU A 111 7.09 -5.51 7.46
CA LEU A 111 6.24 -5.85 8.60
C LEU A 111 5.25 -6.97 8.29
N GLY A 112 4.70 -7.00 7.08
CA GLY A 112 3.84 -8.07 6.60
C GLY A 112 4.57 -9.42 6.55
N VAL A 113 5.79 -9.44 6.02
CA VAL A 113 6.65 -10.64 6.01
C VAL A 113 7.04 -11.05 7.42
N LEU A 114 7.48 -10.12 8.26
CA LEU A 114 7.81 -10.37 9.68
C LEU A 114 6.62 -10.94 10.45
N SER A 115 5.43 -10.37 10.27
CA SER A 115 4.18 -10.88 10.85
C SER A 115 3.89 -12.30 10.34
N GLY A 116 4.06 -12.55 9.03
CA GLY A 116 3.92 -13.87 8.43
C GLY A 116 4.89 -14.90 9.01
N VAL A 117 6.16 -14.53 9.22
CA VAL A 117 7.21 -15.41 9.74
C VAL A 117 7.05 -15.66 11.26
N LEU A 118 6.86 -14.60 12.04
CA LEU A 118 6.75 -14.66 13.50
C LEU A 118 5.42 -15.26 13.97
N TYR A 119 4.34 -14.98 13.23
CA TYR A 119 2.98 -15.35 13.62
C TYR A 119 2.32 -16.40 12.73
N GLY A 120 2.98 -16.84 11.65
CA GLY A 120 2.53 -17.95 10.82
C GLY A 120 2.76 -19.34 11.44
N ARG A 121 3.64 -19.46 12.45
CA ARG A 121 4.15 -20.77 12.92
C ARG A 121 3.25 -21.49 13.92
N ARG A 122 2.22 -20.86 14.49
CA ARG A 122 1.22 -21.50 15.39
C ARG A 122 -0.12 -20.80 15.24
N GLY A 123 -1.21 -21.56 15.03
CA GLY A 123 -2.55 -21.14 14.61
C GLY A 123 -3.34 -20.15 15.49
N HIS A 124 -2.69 -19.28 16.27
CA HIS A 124 -3.34 -18.21 17.02
C HIS A 124 -3.70 -17.03 16.09
N LYS A 125 -4.97 -17.02 15.65
CA LYS A 125 -5.58 -15.96 14.82
C LYS A 125 -5.31 -14.53 15.34
N TRP A 126 -5.24 -14.36 16.67
CA TRP A 126 -4.99 -13.08 17.34
C TRP A 126 -3.67 -12.40 16.99
N LYS A 127 -2.63 -13.18 16.68
CA LYS A 127 -1.28 -12.65 16.41
C LYS A 127 -1.14 -12.06 14.99
N LYS A 128 -1.86 -12.61 14.01
CA LYS A 128 -1.96 -12.02 12.66
C LYS A 128 -2.73 -10.71 12.65
N VAL A 129 -3.78 -10.61 13.48
CA VAL A 129 -4.56 -9.39 13.67
C VAL A 129 -3.69 -8.28 14.28
N GLY A 130 -2.83 -8.60 15.24
CA GLY A 130 -1.90 -7.63 15.83
C GLY A 130 -0.94 -6.99 14.82
N GLY A 131 -0.37 -7.78 13.90
CA GLY A 131 0.48 -7.24 12.83
C GLY A 131 -0.27 -6.31 11.87
N LEU A 132 -1.52 -6.65 11.51
CA LEU A 132 -2.35 -5.78 10.68
C LEU A 132 -2.70 -4.46 11.39
N ILE A 133 -3.03 -4.52 12.69
CA ILE A 133 -3.30 -3.33 13.50
C ILE A 133 -2.05 -2.45 13.58
N ALA A 134 -0.86 -3.04 13.77
CA ALA A 134 0.39 -2.29 13.78
C ALA A 134 0.66 -1.61 12.43
N MET A 135 0.38 -2.28 11.30
CA MET A 135 0.48 -1.67 9.97
C MET A 135 -0.51 -0.51 9.82
N LEU A 136 -1.78 -0.70 10.17
CA LEU A 136 -2.78 0.37 10.10
C LEU A 136 -2.42 1.56 11.00
N ALA A 137 -1.91 1.31 12.21
CA ALA A 137 -1.45 2.34 13.12
C ALA A 137 -0.26 3.13 12.53
N SER A 138 0.72 2.44 11.93
CA SER A 138 1.84 3.10 11.26
C SER A 138 1.39 3.98 10.09
N PHE A 139 0.47 3.52 9.26
CA PHE A 139 -0.11 4.32 8.18
C PHE A 139 -0.96 5.48 8.68
N TYR A 140 -1.66 5.31 9.81
CA TYR A 140 -2.38 6.39 10.45
C TYR A 140 -1.43 7.51 10.91
N PHE A 141 -0.34 7.18 11.61
CA PHE A 141 0.66 8.18 12.02
C PHE A 141 1.32 8.86 10.81
N LEU A 142 1.62 8.10 9.76
CA LEU A 142 2.10 8.66 8.50
C LEU A 142 1.08 9.62 7.87
N SER A 143 -0.21 9.30 7.92
CA SER A 143 -1.29 10.17 7.42
C SER A 143 -1.38 11.50 8.17
N GLN A 144 -1.08 11.50 9.46
CA GLN A 144 -1.06 12.69 10.32
C GLN A 144 0.20 13.55 10.14
N GLY A 145 1.17 13.14 9.32
CA GLY A 145 2.39 13.92 9.13
C GLY A 145 3.47 13.69 10.18
N TRP A 146 3.28 12.76 11.12
CA TRP A 146 4.20 12.53 12.26
C TRP A 146 5.60 12.06 11.85
N ALA A 147 5.75 11.60 10.60
CA ALA A 147 7.04 11.24 10.03
C ALA A 147 7.88 12.46 9.61
N MET A 148 7.30 13.67 9.58
CA MET A 148 8.02 14.91 9.35
C MET A 148 8.41 15.58 10.67
N ALA A 149 9.64 16.10 10.74
CA ALA A 149 10.19 16.72 11.95
C ALA A 149 9.27 17.83 12.52
N THR A 150 8.60 18.59 11.65
CA THR A 150 7.76 19.74 12.00
C THR A 150 6.41 19.38 12.66
N TYR A 151 5.90 18.17 12.44
CA TYR A 151 4.61 17.72 12.98
C TYR A 151 4.75 16.57 13.98
N SER A 152 5.98 16.20 14.33
CA SER A 152 6.24 15.19 15.36
C SER A 152 5.99 15.79 16.75
N PRO A 153 5.33 15.06 17.68
CA PRO A 153 5.12 15.54 19.05
C PRO A 153 6.44 15.72 19.83
N PHE A 154 7.55 15.18 19.32
CA PHE A 154 8.88 15.31 19.89
C PHE A 154 9.61 16.60 19.50
N TYR A 155 9.00 17.48 18.68
CA TYR A 155 9.61 18.75 18.31
C TYR A 155 9.99 19.62 19.53
N ILE A 156 9.20 19.54 20.60
CA ILE A 156 9.44 20.24 21.87
C ILE A 156 10.72 19.73 22.55
N LEU A 157 11.00 18.43 22.48
CA LEU A 157 12.18 17.81 23.07
C LEU A 157 13.46 18.22 22.34
N GLN A 158 13.41 18.33 21.00
CA GLN A 158 14.53 18.83 20.19
C GLN A 158 14.89 20.28 20.56
N TYR A 159 13.89 21.13 20.81
CA TYR A 159 14.09 22.51 21.22
C TYR A 159 14.73 22.63 22.61
N VAL A 160 14.37 21.75 23.54
CA VAL A 160 14.89 21.74 24.92
C VAL A 160 16.33 21.18 25.00
N ILE A 161 16.70 20.25 24.13
CA ILE A 161 18.06 19.65 24.11
C ILE A 161 19.11 20.56 23.46
N THR A 162 18.68 21.55 22.66
CA THR A 162 19.58 22.48 21.94
C THR A 162 19.80 23.80 22.71
N LEU A 163 19.23 23.93 23.91
CA LEU A 163 19.40 25.04 24.87
C LEU A 163 20.29 24.59 26.04
#